data_AF-A0A7X9BCA1-F1
#
_entry.id   AF-A0A7X9BCA1-F1
#
_cell.length_a   1.000
_cell.length_b   1.000
_cell.length_c   1.000
_cell.angle_alpha   90.00
_cell.angle_beta   90.00
_cell.angle_gamma   90.00
#
_symmetry.space_group_name_H-M   'P 1'
#
loop_
_entity.id
_entity.type
_entity.pdbx_description
1 polymer ?
#
loop_
_entity_poly.entity_id
_entity_poly.type
_entity_poly.pdbx_seq_one_letter_code
_entity_poly.pdbx_strand_id
1 'polypeptide(L)'
;MNNKGLTLVELLAVIVILGVVATIGGVGITAVKRNIDVKATADKVSLALGGVSKWGQDNMEIVKSGLTIKTIGELIDEGYIETDLADGEIYNEVNGNSLRDLEVALYFVNRRVYTCVYEDNSLLGEEVIKVLRANESICPQFLI
;
A
#
# COMPACT_ATOMS: atom_id res chain seq x y z
N MET A 1 -33.45 -54.65 2.09
CA MET A 1 -32.60 -53.46 1.90
C MET A 1 -31.99 -53.10 3.25
N ASN A 2 -30.67 -53.17 3.38
CA ASN A 2 -29.99 -53.03 4.66
C ASN A 2 -29.59 -51.55 4.87
N ASN A 3 -30.44 -50.78 5.55
CA ASN A 3 -30.17 -49.38 5.85
C ASN A 3 -29.25 -49.29 7.07
N LYS A 4 -27.94 -49.38 6.85
CA LYS A 4 -26.95 -49.06 7.89
C LYS A 4 -26.93 -47.55 8.07
N GLY A 5 -27.63 -47.06 9.10
CA GLY A 5 -27.57 -45.67 9.52
C GLY A 5 -26.26 -45.35 10.22
N LEU A 6 -25.80 -44.10 10.10
CA LEU A 6 -24.64 -43.57 10.82
C LEU A 6 -24.85 -43.74 12.33
N THR A 7 -23.85 -44.29 13.01
CA THR A 7 -23.86 -44.44 14.47
C THR A 7 -23.42 -43.14 15.14
N LEU A 8 -23.87 -42.92 16.38
CA LEU A 8 -23.57 -41.71 17.14
C LEU A 8 -22.05 -41.50 17.35
N VAL A 9 -21.32 -42.61 17.49
CA VAL A 9 -19.87 -42.61 17.70
C VAL A 9 -19.13 -42.20 16.43
N GLU A 10 -19.60 -42.63 15.25
CA GLU A 10 -19.03 -42.20 13.96
C GLU A 10 -19.23 -40.70 13.74
N LEU A 11 -20.40 -40.16 14.11
CA LEU A 11 -20.66 -38.72 14.02
C LEU A 11 -19.76 -37.92 14.98
N LEU A 12 -19.56 -38.41 16.20
CA LEU A 12 -18.68 -37.79 17.20
C LEU A 12 -17.23 -37.74 16.71
N ALA A 13 -16.72 -38.83 16.14
CA ALA A 13 -15.37 -38.91 15.61
C ALA A 13 -15.14 -37.88 14.48
N VAL A 14 -16.12 -37.70 13.59
CA VAL A 14 -16.04 -36.72 12.49
C VAL A 14 -16.00 -35.29 13.02
N ILE A 15 -16.83 -34.94 14.01
CA ILE A 15 -16.86 -33.59 14.60
C ILE A 15 -15.54 -33.26 15.30
N VAL A 16 -14.94 -34.24 16.00
CA VAL A 16 -13.62 -34.06 16.64
C VAL A 16 -12.54 -33.79 15.59
N ILE A 17 -12.52 -34.55 14.49
CA ILE A 17 -11.56 -34.33 13.40
C ILE A 17 -11.75 -32.96 12.75
N LEU A 18 -13.01 -32.54 12.49
CA LEU A 18 -13.32 -31.22 11.96
C LEU A 18 -12.86 -30.09 12.89
N GLY A 19 -12.99 -30.26 14.21
CA GLY A 19 -12.51 -29.29 15.19
C GLY A 19 -10.99 -29.11 15.17
N VAL A 20 -10.22 -30.18 14.99
CA VAL A 20 -8.75 -30.12 14.89
C VAL A 20 -8.29 -29.48 13.57
N VAL A 21 -8.96 -29.80 12.45
CA VAL A 21 -8.61 -29.22 11.15
C VAL A 21 -8.93 -27.73 11.10
N ALA A 22 -10.02 -27.29 11.74
CA ALA A 22 -10.43 -25.89 11.76
C ALA A 22 -9.41 -24.98 12.48
N THR A 23 -8.72 -25.46 13.52
CA THR A 23 -7.77 -24.63 14.29
C THR A 23 -6.44 -24.42 13.56
N ILE A 24 -5.97 -25.41 12.79
CA ILE A 24 -4.70 -25.31 12.03
C ILE A 24 -4.81 -24.28 10.89
N GLY A 25 -5.99 -24.14 10.28
CA GLY A 25 -6.19 -23.24 9.14
C GLY A 25 -6.03 -21.75 9.45
N GLY A 26 -6.25 -21.31 10.70
CA GLY A 26 -6.34 -19.88 11.03
C GLY A 26 -4.99 -19.14 11.09
N VAL A 27 -3.92 -19.81 11.52
CA VAL A 27 -2.69 -19.10 11.94
C VAL A 27 -1.82 -18.63 10.75
N GLY A 28 -1.86 -19.34 9.63
CA GLY A 28 -1.04 -19.01 8.45
C GLY A 28 -1.56 -17.83 7.62
N ILE A 29 -2.87 -17.60 7.63
CA ILE A 29 -3.53 -16.65 6.71
C ILE A 29 -3.21 -15.20 7.09
N THR A 30 -3.15 -14.87 8.38
CA THR A 30 -2.97 -13.50 8.86
C THR A 30 -1.60 -12.93 8.50
N ALA A 31 -0.53 -13.74 8.60
CA ALA A 31 0.82 -13.30 8.26
C ALA A 31 0.98 -13.05 6.74
N VAL A 32 0.40 -13.92 5.92
CA VAL A 32 0.40 -13.75 4.46
C VAL A 32 -0.40 -12.51 4.06
N LYS A 33 -1.58 -12.30 4.65
CA LYS A 33 -2.40 -11.13 4.39
C LYS A 33 -1.66 -9.84 4.68
N ARG A 34 -0.96 -9.73 5.81
CA ARG A 34 -0.23 -8.52 6.17
C ARG A 34 0.86 -8.15 5.14
N ASN A 35 1.59 -9.14 4.62
CA ASN A 35 2.59 -8.89 3.56
C ASN A 35 1.94 -8.43 2.26
N ILE A 36 0.75 -8.93 1.93
CA ILE A 36 -0.03 -8.49 0.77
C ILE A 36 -0.46 -7.03 0.98
N ASP A 37 -0.99 -6.68 2.15
CA ASP A 37 -1.46 -5.33 2.48
C ASP A 37 -0.31 -4.31 2.42
N VAL A 38 0.87 -4.66 2.96
CA VAL A 38 2.10 -3.84 2.89
C VAL A 38 2.51 -3.61 1.43
N LYS A 39 2.55 -4.67 0.62
CA LYS A 39 2.94 -4.57 -0.79
C LYS A 39 1.93 -3.78 -1.60
N ALA A 40 0.64 -4.02 -1.40
CA ALA A 40 -0.44 -3.29 -2.07
C ALA A 40 -0.36 -1.79 -1.77
N THR A 41 -0.09 -1.42 -0.51
CA THR A 41 0.11 -0.01 -0.13
C THR A 41 1.35 0.58 -0.81
N ALA A 42 2.47 -0.12 -0.83
CA ALA A 42 3.69 0.35 -1.49
C ALA A 42 3.49 0.51 -3.01
N ASP A 43 2.78 -0.40 -3.65
CA ASP A 43 2.46 -0.35 -5.08
C ASP A 43 1.54 0.85 -5.39
N LYS A 44 0.51 1.11 -4.57
CA LYS A 44 -0.34 2.31 -4.69
C LYS A 44 0.46 3.60 -4.58
N VAL A 45 1.37 3.70 -3.61
CA VAL A 45 2.25 4.87 -3.46
C VAL A 45 3.16 5.01 -4.67
N SER A 46 3.73 3.91 -5.19
CA SER A 46 4.58 3.94 -6.39
C SER A 46 3.81 4.41 -7.63
N LEU A 47 2.56 3.97 -7.80
CA LEU A 47 1.66 4.43 -8.86
C LEU A 47 1.34 5.92 -8.70
N ALA A 48 1.02 6.36 -7.49
CA ALA A 48 0.80 7.77 -7.17
C ALA A 48 2.03 8.62 -7.54
N LEU A 49 3.25 8.19 -7.18
CA LEU A 49 4.49 8.85 -7.57
C LEU A 49 4.67 8.95 -9.10
N GLY A 50 4.17 7.98 -9.86
CA GLY A 50 4.09 8.07 -11.32
C GLY A 50 3.22 9.24 -11.80
N GLY A 51 2.04 9.43 -11.21
CA GLY A 51 1.17 10.58 -11.46
C GLY A 51 1.80 11.91 -11.03
N VAL A 52 2.48 11.92 -9.88
CA VAL A 52 3.25 13.06 -9.37
C VAL A 52 4.36 13.44 -10.35
N SER A 53 5.07 12.45 -10.90
CA SER A 53 6.15 12.69 -11.88
C SER A 53 5.60 13.31 -13.15
N LYS A 54 4.41 12.89 -13.60
CA LYS A 54 3.71 13.50 -14.74
C LYS A 54 3.37 14.97 -14.46
N TRP A 55 2.82 15.28 -13.29
CA TRP A 55 2.58 16.68 -12.89
C TRP A 55 3.85 17.53 -12.93
N GLY A 56 4.95 17.00 -12.40
CA GLY A 56 6.23 17.72 -12.41
C GLY A 56 6.83 17.87 -13.81
N GLN A 57 6.54 16.96 -14.74
CA GLN A 57 6.93 17.08 -16.15
C GLN A 57 6.12 18.18 -16.86
N ASP A 58 4.82 18.27 -16.57
CA ASP A 58 3.95 19.31 -17.13
C ASP A 58 4.25 20.69 -16.53
N ASN A 59 4.67 20.73 -15.26
CA ASN A 59 5.03 21.95 -14.51
C ASN A 59 6.55 22.11 -14.34
N MET A 60 7.32 21.77 -15.37
CA MET A 60 8.78 21.67 -15.27
C MET A 60 9.47 22.98 -14.87
N GLU A 61 8.89 24.14 -15.17
CA GLU A 61 9.44 25.44 -14.76
C GLU A 61 9.47 25.60 -13.23
N ILE A 62 8.43 25.09 -12.55
CA ILE A 62 8.32 25.13 -11.08
C ILE A 62 9.35 24.19 -10.48
N VAL A 63 9.41 22.94 -10.95
CA VAL A 63 10.33 21.91 -10.40
C VAL A 63 11.80 22.23 -10.69
N LYS A 64 12.10 22.94 -11.79
CA LYS A 64 13.46 23.43 -12.08
C LYS A 64 13.93 24.51 -11.10
N SER A 65 12.99 25.24 -10.48
CA SER A 65 13.33 26.32 -9.55
C SER A 65 13.80 25.81 -8.19
N GLY A 66 13.51 24.56 -7.84
CA GLY A 66 13.95 23.94 -6.61
C GLY A 66 13.09 22.74 -6.19
N LEU A 67 13.28 22.32 -4.95
CA LEU A 67 12.45 21.28 -4.32
C LEU A 67 11.00 21.75 -4.22
N THR A 68 10.07 20.98 -4.76
CA THR A 68 8.64 21.23 -4.65
C THR A 68 8.00 20.13 -3.82
N ILE A 69 7.22 20.50 -2.81
CA ILE A 69 6.46 19.55 -1.98
C ILE A 69 5.00 19.68 -2.35
N LYS A 70 4.35 18.53 -2.55
CA LYS A 70 2.93 18.42 -2.87
C LYS A 70 2.31 17.31 -2.03
N THR A 71 1.01 17.37 -1.82
CA THR A 71 0.29 16.24 -1.20
C THR A 71 -0.35 15.38 -2.29
N ILE A 72 -0.54 14.10 -2.00
CA ILE A 72 -1.28 13.20 -2.91
C ILE A 72 -2.68 13.74 -3.18
N GLY A 73 -3.37 14.31 -2.18
CA GLY A 73 -4.71 14.85 -2.30
C GLY A 73 -4.82 15.99 -3.31
N GLU A 74 -3.87 16.93 -3.30
CA GLU A 74 -3.84 18.00 -4.30
C GLU A 74 -3.75 17.44 -5.72
N LEU A 75 -2.92 16.40 -5.92
CA LEU A 75 -2.70 15.80 -7.23
C LEU A 75 -3.85 14.91 -7.70
N ILE A 76 -4.64 14.36 -6.77
CA ILE A 76 -5.93 13.73 -7.07
C ILE A 76 -6.92 14.79 -7.55
N ASP A 77 -7.04 15.89 -6.82
CA ASP A 77 -7.97 16.98 -7.16
C ASP A 77 -7.61 17.63 -8.51
N GLU A 78 -6.32 17.73 -8.82
CA GLU A 78 -5.81 18.21 -10.11
C GLU A 78 -5.90 17.16 -11.24
N GLY A 79 -6.29 15.90 -10.94
CA GLY A 79 -6.53 14.84 -11.92
C GLY A 79 -5.27 14.13 -12.44
N TYR A 80 -4.15 14.21 -11.72
CA TYR A 80 -2.90 13.54 -12.09
C TYR A 80 -2.76 12.13 -11.49
N ILE A 81 -3.49 11.88 -10.40
CA ILE A 81 -3.53 10.58 -9.74
C ILE A 81 -4.95 10.03 -9.86
N GLU A 82 -5.07 8.87 -10.48
CA GLU A 82 -6.33 8.14 -10.54
C GLU A 82 -6.52 7.37 -9.23
N THR A 83 -7.77 7.33 -8.77
CA THR A 83 -8.16 6.55 -7.59
C THR A 83 -9.15 5.48 -8.03
N ASP A 84 -8.92 4.25 -7.56
CA ASP A 84 -9.80 3.12 -7.87
C ASP A 84 -11.11 3.17 -7.06
N LEU A 85 -11.21 4.10 -6.10
CA LEU A 85 -12.32 4.25 -5.20
C LEU A 85 -13.18 5.45 -5.58
N ALA A 86 -14.50 5.29 -5.50
CA ALA A 86 -15.46 6.32 -5.85
C ALA A 86 -15.42 7.55 -4.91
N ASP A 87 -14.77 7.42 -3.76
CA ASP A 87 -14.57 8.50 -2.78
C ASP A 87 -13.37 9.39 -3.09
N GLY A 88 -12.55 9.05 -4.10
CA GLY A 88 -11.37 9.85 -4.44
C GLY A 88 -10.21 9.67 -3.46
N GLU A 89 -10.22 8.61 -2.64
CA GLU A 89 -9.23 8.40 -1.59
C GLU A 89 -8.27 7.26 -1.92
N ILE A 90 -7.07 7.33 -1.34
CA ILE A 90 -6.09 6.24 -1.34
C ILE A 90 -5.82 5.88 0.11
N TYR A 91 -6.09 4.61 0.46
CA TYR A 91 -5.86 4.11 1.81
C TYR A 91 -4.64 3.20 1.88
N ASN A 92 -3.97 3.26 3.03
CA ASN A 92 -2.99 2.27 3.45
C ASN A 92 -3.72 1.03 3.97
N GLU A 93 -3.50 -0.11 3.32
CA GLU A 93 -4.18 -1.38 3.63
C GLU A 93 -3.75 -1.98 4.98
N VAL A 94 -2.62 -1.53 5.54
CA VAL A 94 -2.05 -2.04 6.79
C VAL A 94 -2.71 -1.39 8.02
N ASN A 95 -2.95 -0.09 7.96
CA ASN A 95 -3.44 0.70 9.11
C ASN A 95 -4.79 1.41 8.84
N GLY A 96 -5.28 1.42 7.59
CA GLY A 96 -6.51 2.08 7.19
C GLY A 96 -6.41 3.61 7.08
N ASN A 97 -5.22 4.19 7.22
CA ASN A 97 -5.04 5.63 7.14
C ASN A 97 -5.22 6.12 5.69
N SER A 98 -5.87 7.28 5.53
CA SER A 98 -5.84 7.98 4.25
C SER A 98 -4.42 8.48 3.97
N LEU A 99 -4.00 8.30 2.72
CA LEU A 99 -2.74 8.79 2.18
C LEU A 99 -2.91 10.14 1.47
N ARG A 100 -4.09 10.78 1.58
CA ARG A 100 -4.38 12.06 0.93
C ARG A 100 -3.43 13.16 1.41
N ASP A 101 -3.09 13.17 2.69
CA ASP A 101 -2.14 14.12 3.28
C ASP A 101 -0.68 13.65 3.17
N LEU A 102 -0.39 12.61 2.40
CA LEU A 102 0.98 12.16 2.18
C LEU A 102 1.75 13.19 1.36
N GLU A 103 2.73 13.82 1.99
CA GLU A 103 3.66 14.73 1.31
C GLU A 103 4.65 13.95 0.45
N VAL A 104 4.74 14.38 -0.81
CA VAL A 104 5.66 13.89 -1.82
C VAL A 104 6.55 15.02 -2.30
N ALA A 105 7.83 14.73 -2.44
CA ALA A 105 8.81 15.69 -2.90
C ALA A 105 9.12 15.47 -4.39
N LEU A 106 9.16 16.57 -5.14
CA LEU A 106 9.54 16.62 -6.54
C LEU A 106 10.83 17.43 -6.69
N TYR A 107 11.77 16.89 -7.44
CA TYR A 107 13.04 17.56 -7.70
C TYR A 107 13.57 17.28 -9.11
N PHE A 108 14.27 18.26 -9.67
CA PHE A 108 14.81 18.18 -11.03
C PHE A 108 16.32 17.94 -11.01
N VAL A 109 16.75 16.78 -11.51
CA VAL A 109 18.18 16.40 -11.59
C VAL A 109 18.44 15.75 -12.94
N ASN A 110 19.59 16.03 -13.56
CA ASN A 110 20.00 15.39 -14.82
C ASN A 110 18.95 15.45 -15.95
N ARG A 111 18.24 16.59 -16.06
CA ARG A 111 17.14 16.82 -17.02
C ARG A 111 15.90 15.94 -16.83
N ARG A 112 15.72 15.35 -15.65
CA ARG A 112 14.58 14.50 -15.31
C ARG A 112 13.95 14.96 -14.01
N VAL A 113 12.63 14.78 -13.93
CA VAL A 113 11.86 14.99 -12.72
C VAL A 113 11.87 13.68 -11.94
N TYR A 114 12.27 13.76 -10.68
CA TYR A 114 12.23 12.67 -9.72
C TYR A 114 11.19 12.97 -8.65
N THR A 115 10.63 11.91 -8.09
CA THR A 115 9.59 11.97 -7.07
C THR A 115 9.90 10.98 -5.98
N CYS A 116 9.72 11.38 -4.73
CA CYS A 116 9.99 10.53 -3.57
C CYS A 116 9.10 10.87 -2.39
N VAL A 117 9.05 9.97 -1.41
CA VAL A 117 8.37 10.17 -0.13
C VAL A 117 9.40 10.28 0.99
N TYR A 118 9.11 11.11 1.99
CA TYR A 118 9.96 11.22 3.18
C TYR A 118 9.84 9.97 4.06
N GLU A 119 10.97 9.57 4.65
CA GLU A 119 11.05 8.37 5.49
C GLU A 119 10.28 8.51 6.81
N ASP A 120 10.27 9.71 7.40
CA ASP A 120 9.55 9.99 8.64
C ASP A 120 8.09 10.34 8.35
N ASN A 121 7.32 9.33 7.91
CA ASN A 121 5.89 9.50 7.64
C ASN A 121 5.02 8.47 8.37
N SER A 122 4.25 8.97 9.33
CA SER A 122 3.35 8.17 10.17
C SER A 122 2.20 7.49 9.41
N LEU A 123 1.84 8.00 8.21
CA LEU A 123 0.75 7.45 7.41
C LEU A 123 1.12 6.10 6.77
N LEU A 124 2.41 5.88 6.47
CA LEU A 124 2.91 4.68 5.79
C LEU A 124 3.23 3.54 6.75
N GLY A 125 3.87 3.84 7.88
CA GLY A 125 4.38 2.84 8.81
C GLY A 125 5.66 2.14 8.33
N GLU A 126 6.42 1.57 9.27
CA GLU A 126 7.77 1.06 8.99
C GLU A 126 7.85 -0.04 7.93
N GLU A 127 6.86 -0.94 7.90
CA GLU A 127 6.88 -2.08 6.98
C GLU A 127 6.75 -1.61 5.52
N VAL A 128 5.91 -0.60 5.27
CA VAL A 128 5.75 0.01 3.95
C VAL A 128 7.00 0.80 3.56
N ILE A 129 7.56 1.57 4.50
CA ILE A 129 8.81 2.33 4.29
C ILE A 129 9.96 1.40 3.87
N LYS A 130 10.09 0.21 4.47
CA LYS A 130 11.10 -0.77 4.08
C LYS A 130 10.98 -1.20 2.62
N VAL A 131 9.74 -1.42 2.15
CA VAL A 131 9.48 -1.78 0.74
C VAL A 131 9.75 -0.59 -0.19
N LEU A 132 9.30 0.61 0.17
CA LEU A 132 9.54 1.82 -0.62
C LEU A 132 11.04 2.15 -0.74
N ARG A 133 11.82 1.89 0.33
CA ARG A 133 13.28 2.04 0.29
C ARG A 133 13.92 1.07 -0.71
N ALA A 134 13.46 -0.18 -0.75
CA ALA A 134 13.94 -1.17 -1.72
C ALA A 134 13.60 -0.78 -3.17
N ASN A 135 12.51 -0.03 -3.37
CA ASN A 135 12.06 0.48 -4.67
C ASN A 135 12.60 1.89 -5.01
N GLU A 136 13.61 2.38 -4.28
CA GLU A 136 14.20 3.72 -4.48
C GLU A 136 13.17 4.88 -4.46
N SER A 137 12.04 4.68 -3.76
CA SER A 137 10.94 5.65 -3.69
C SER A 137 11.01 6.56 -2.46
N ILE A 138 12.03 6.38 -1.62
CA ILE A 138 12.31 7.23 -0.44
C ILE A 138 13.28 8.34 -0.84
N CYS A 139 13.06 9.55 -0.31
CA CYS A 139 13.89 10.69 -0.61
C CYS A 139 15.34 10.47 -0.14
N PRO A 140 16.34 10.77 -0.99
CA PRO A 140 17.74 10.65 -0.60
C PRO A 140 18.10 11.69 0.47
N GLN A 141 19.05 11.35 1.33
CA GLN A 141 19.46 12.19 2.47
C GLN A 141 19.95 13.60 2.11
N PHE A 142 20.36 13.87 0.87
CA PHE A 142 20.78 15.20 0.44
C PHE A 142 19.61 16.19 0.25
N LEU A 143 18.37 15.69 0.26
CA LEU A 143 17.14 16.48 0.21
C LEU A 143 16.55 16.78 1.60
N ILE A 144 17.19 16.28 2.66
CA ILE A 144 16.79 16.41 4.06
C ILE A 144 17.75 17.37 4.79
#